data_AF-A0A1C5UBT2-F1
#
_entry.id   AF-A0A1C5UBT2-F1
#
_cell.length_a   1.000
_cell.length_b   1.000
_cell.length_c   1.000
_cell.angle_alpha   90.00
_cell.angle_beta   90.00
_cell.angle_gamma   90.00
#
_symmetry.space_group_name_H-M   'P 1'
#
loop_
_entity.id
_entity.type
_entity.pdbx_description
1 polymer ?
#
loop_
_entity_poly.entity_id
_entity_poly.type
_entity_poly.pdbx_seq_one_letter_code
_entity_poly.pdbx_strand_id
1 'polypeptide(L)'
;MSEYADIVIGNLSLHWFRNYLDSKIVSLFFSKNDLIVVNNCNIDDDDKDAGTYTKYMYRTTVRRAKERLDAQGFGLNNFEKIFNDEMVQAVDYSSFLYHLQGDYDEEDKNNEIRIKKNVSLKKWKNAMKKIVSYELANGNIQFGGTLSEVNITTECDKVIFYSLKDEDSESFYALNPEIINYKYVYRLILEYCANDMEIILDFSNLDNWADDCIPKALAATENVSKTIVLVEGSSDKDILEFAMSQLYPHLSDLFYFMDFSDESGGKRDGGTSYVIKNLKTFYFSKIRANFIAIFDNDAEGYSSKCSLLNEIKNWPANFRILLYPEITMFHKYPTIAPNGKIVPDDINKKAASIELYLPDSIIKTGGNYYPIEWESRKRIRNKNNVEEALYQGVISYKDDIKHKFHEMRNKIERGDEVFKTEEWKNMKKLLETIVFAFNNEQ
;
A
#
# COMPACT_ATOMS: atom_id res chain seq x y z
N MET A 1 14.81 -23.59 25.49
CA MET A 1 15.76 -22.52 25.09
C MET A 1 14.97 -21.53 24.25
N SER A 2 15.11 -20.22 24.42
CA SER A 2 14.38 -19.29 23.55
C SER A 2 15.09 -19.18 22.20
N GLU A 3 14.31 -19.13 21.12
CA GLU A 3 14.80 -18.93 19.76
C GLU A 3 14.38 -17.55 19.27
N TYR A 4 15.19 -16.93 18.41
CA TYR A 4 15.03 -15.53 18.01
C TYR A 4 15.09 -15.41 16.49
N ALA A 5 14.26 -14.55 15.93
CA ALA A 5 14.27 -14.23 14.51
C ALA A 5 14.07 -12.73 14.34
N ASP A 6 14.80 -12.12 13.40
CA ASP A 6 14.84 -10.67 13.26
C ASP A 6 14.48 -10.25 11.83
N ILE A 7 13.74 -9.15 11.70
CA ILE A 7 13.58 -8.43 10.43
C ILE A 7 14.74 -7.45 10.32
N VAL A 8 15.63 -7.65 9.37
CA VAL A 8 16.87 -6.88 9.24
C VAL A 8 16.98 -6.12 7.91
N ILE A 9 17.69 -4.99 7.95
CA ILE A 9 18.17 -4.21 6.80
C ILE A 9 19.65 -3.92 7.02
N GLY A 10 20.54 -4.60 6.30
CA GLY A 10 21.98 -4.51 6.60
C GLY A 10 22.24 -4.93 8.05
N ASN A 11 22.86 -4.05 8.85
CA ASN A 11 23.09 -4.32 10.27
C ASN A 11 21.93 -3.88 11.19
N LEU A 12 20.96 -3.12 10.68
CA LEU A 12 19.81 -2.63 11.46
C LEU A 12 18.76 -3.74 11.62
N SER A 13 18.45 -4.12 12.85
CA SER A 13 17.25 -4.90 13.20
C SER A 13 16.05 -3.96 13.36
N LEU A 14 15.03 -4.13 12.53
CA LEU A 14 13.77 -3.39 12.61
C LEU A 14 12.89 -3.93 13.74
N HIS A 15 12.86 -5.24 13.89
CA HIS A 15 12.03 -5.92 14.88
C HIS A 15 12.59 -7.30 15.14
N TRP A 16 12.68 -7.67 16.41
CA TRP A 16 13.05 -9.01 16.84
C TRP A 16 11.82 -9.76 17.34
N PHE A 17 11.81 -11.05 17.11
CA PHE A 17 10.79 -11.98 17.57
C PHE A 17 11.42 -12.98 18.52
N ARG A 18 10.64 -13.44 19.50
CA ARG A 18 11.04 -14.53 20.39
C ARG A 18 10.06 -15.67 20.26
N ASN A 19 10.56 -16.83 19.84
CA ASN A 19 9.88 -18.10 19.66
C ASN A 19 8.78 -18.15 18.58
N TYR A 20 8.12 -17.05 18.24
CA TYR A 20 7.07 -17.00 17.21
C TYR A 20 7.06 -15.66 16.47
N LEU A 21 6.55 -15.65 15.23
CA LEU A 21 6.41 -14.44 14.44
C LEU A 21 5.03 -13.78 14.65
N ASP A 22 4.99 -12.47 14.87
CA ASP A 22 3.73 -11.69 14.82
C ASP A 22 3.36 -11.40 13.36
N SER A 23 2.23 -11.96 12.91
CA SER A 23 1.72 -11.77 11.56
C SER A 23 1.45 -10.31 11.19
N LYS A 24 1.11 -9.46 12.18
CA LYS A 24 0.87 -8.03 11.95
C LYS A 24 2.15 -7.29 11.58
N ILE A 25 3.29 -7.72 12.10
CA ILE A 25 4.60 -7.14 11.80
C ILE A 25 5.16 -7.75 10.51
N VAL A 26 5.10 -9.07 10.35
CA VAL A 26 5.60 -9.75 9.13
C VAL A 26 4.88 -9.23 7.88
N SER A 27 3.55 -9.21 7.90
CA SER A 27 2.74 -8.75 6.76
C SER A 27 2.90 -7.26 6.46
N LEU A 28 3.48 -6.48 7.36
CA LEU A 28 3.78 -5.07 7.12
C LEU A 28 4.78 -4.91 5.97
N PHE A 29 5.81 -5.76 5.97
CA PHE A 29 6.93 -5.68 5.04
C PHE A 29 6.84 -6.72 3.92
N PHE A 30 6.30 -7.90 4.21
CA PHE A 30 6.34 -9.05 3.32
C PHE A 30 4.95 -9.45 2.83
N SER A 31 4.90 -9.88 1.57
CA SER A 31 3.80 -10.62 0.97
C SER A 31 4.15 -12.12 0.94
N LYS A 32 3.15 -12.97 0.71
CA LYS A 32 3.37 -14.41 0.49
C LYS A 32 4.37 -14.72 -0.64
N ASN A 33 4.47 -13.83 -1.63
CA ASN A 33 5.37 -13.97 -2.78
C ASN A 33 6.84 -13.66 -2.44
N ASP A 34 7.09 -13.12 -1.25
CA ASP A 34 8.44 -12.83 -0.75
C ASP A 34 9.04 -14.01 0.02
N LEU A 35 8.28 -15.10 0.21
CA LEU A 35 8.73 -16.32 0.88
C LEU A 35 9.70 -17.11 -0.01
N ILE A 36 10.83 -17.50 0.56
CA ILE A 36 11.84 -18.36 -0.03
C ILE A 36 12.04 -19.56 0.90
N VAL A 37 11.85 -20.76 0.34
CA VAL A 37 12.09 -22.03 1.04
C VAL A 37 13.16 -22.79 0.29
N VAL A 38 14.27 -23.13 0.96
CA VAL A 38 15.36 -23.91 0.40
C VAL A 38 15.54 -25.17 1.23
N ASN A 39 15.27 -26.33 0.62
CA ASN A 39 15.44 -27.62 1.28
C ASN A 39 16.90 -28.09 1.22
N ASN A 40 17.29 -28.92 2.18
CA ASN A 40 18.59 -29.60 2.22
C ASN A 40 19.80 -28.64 2.24
N CYS A 41 19.70 -27.51 2.98
CA CYS A 41 20.85 -26.67 3.27
C CYS A 41 21.80 -27.43 4.22
N ASN A 42 23.10 -27.43 3.95
CA ASN A 42 24.07 -28.04 4.85
C ASN A 42 24.12 -27.27 6.17
N ILE A 43 24.20 -27.99 7.29
CA ILE A 43 24.41 -27.37 8.60
C ILE A 43 25.84 -26.82 8.70
N ASP A 44 26.79 -27.55 8.12
CA ASP A 44 28.19 -27.14 7.97
C ASP A 44 28.63 -27.53 6.56
N ASP A 45 29.09 -26.56 5.77
CA ASP A 45 29.57 -26.83 4.40
C ASP A 45 30.89 -27.62 4.38
N ASP A 46 31.65 -27.58 5.48
CA ASP A 46 32.92 -28.29 5.64
C ASP A 46 32.75 -29.68 6.31
N ASP A 47 31.59 -29.97 6.91
CA ASP A 47 31.26 -31.26 7.52
C ASP A 47 29.96 -31.86 6.95
N LYS A 48 30.12 -32.82 6.03
CA LYS A 48 28.99 -33.51 5.37
C LYS A 48 28.19 -34.41 6.31
N ASP A 49 28.74 -34.77 7.48
CA ASP A 49 28.04 -35.58 8.47
C ASP A 49 27.23 -34.72 9.46
N ALA A 50 27.38 -33.39 9.42
CA ALA A 50 26.62 -32.46 10.25
C ALA A 50 25.12 -32.44 9.94
N GLY A 51 24.71 -32.99 8.79
CA GLY A 51 23.32 -33.09 8.37
C GLY A 51 22.82 -31.85 7.61
N THR A 52 21.51 -31.82 7.36
CA THR A 52 20.86 -30.76 6.58
C THR A 52 19.65 -30.19 7.29
N TYR A 53 19.32 -28.93 6.99
CA TYR A 53 18.11 -28.25 7.45
C TYR A 53 17.34 -27.61 6.30
N THR A 54 16.09 -27.22 6.56
CA THR A 54 15.29 -26.43 5.61
C THR A 54 15.37 -24.96 5.99
N LYS A 55 15.82 -24.13 5.04
CA LYS A 55 15.88 -22.68 5.21
C LYS A 55 14.53 -22.05 4.88
N TYR A 56 14.00 -21.27 5.83
CA TYR A 56 12.79 -20.48 5.67
C TYR A 56 13.11 -19.00 5.83
N MET A 57 12.86 -18.22 4.77
CA MET A 57 13.22 -16.81 4.74
C MET A 57 12.19 -15.99 3.98
N TYR A 58 11.78 -14.84 4.52
CA TYR A 58 11.15 -13.79 3.73
C TYR A 58 12.19 -12.80 3.25
N ARG A 59 12.10 -12.38 1.98
CA ARG A 59 13.02 -11.42 1.37
C ARG A 59 12.27 -10.45 0.45
N THR A 60 12.41 -9.16 0.72
CA THR A 60 11.86 -8.09 -0.12
C THR A 60 12.86 -6.93 -0.25
N THR A 61 12.45 -5.83 -0.87
CA THR A 61 13.26 -4.61 -0.96
C THR A 61 12.63 -3.49 -0.13
N VAL A 62 13.45 -2.54 0.30
CA VAL A 62 13.00 -1.31 0.96
C VAL A 62 11.94 -0.59 0.12
N ARG A 63 12.09 -0.55 -1.20
CA ARG A 63 11.09 0.04 -2.11
C ARG A 63 9.72 -0.63 -1.96
N ARG A 64 9.66 -1.95 -2.07
CA ARG A 64 8.40 -2.72 -1.97
C ARG A 64 7.76 -2.55 -0.58
N ALA A 65 8.56 -2.51 0.48
CA ALA A 65 8.08 -2.27 1.83
C ALA A 65 7.48 -0.85 2.01
N LYS A 66 8.11 0.18 1.44
CA LYS A 66 7.53 1.54 1.39
C LYS A 66 6.19 1.55 0.66
N GLU A 67 6.13 0.93 -0.53
CA GLU A 67 4.91 0.83 -1.34
C GLU A 67 3.78 0.08 -0.57
N ARG A 68 4.10 -0.97 0.21
CA ARG A 68 3.13 -1.66 1.10
C ARG A 68 2.59 -0.77 2.21
N LEU A 69 3.43 0.02 2.87
CA LEU A 69 3.02 0.96 3.91
C LEU A 69 2.15 2.07 3.35
N ASP A 70 2.56 2.64 2.21
CA ASP A 70 1.80 3.67 1.51
C ASP A 70 0.41 3.15 1.08
N ALA A 71 0.33 1.89 0.61
CA ALA A 71 -0.93 1.25 0.23
C ALA A 71 -1.89 1.01 1.41
N GLN A 72 -1.35 0.83 2.61
CA GLN A 72 -2.12 0.74 3.85
C GLN A 72 -2.48 2.11 4.46
N GLY A 73 -2.05 3.22 3.84
CA GLY A 73 -2.30 4.59 4.30
C GLY A 73 -1.25 5.17 5.26
N PHE A 74 -0.12 4.47 5.46
CA PHE A 74 0.96 4.90 6.36
C PHE A 74 2.06 5.67 5.62
N GLY A 75 1.67 6.63 4.77
CA GLY A 75 2.62 7.48 4.07
C GLY A 75 3.04 8.74 4.83
N LEU A 76 4.07 9.41 4.31
CA LEU A 76 4.74 10.52 5.00
C LEU A 76 3.86 11.77 5.17
N ASN A 77 2.92 12.03 4.26
CA ASN A 77 2.02 13.18 4.36
C ASN A 77 1.06 13.03 5.55
N ASN A 78 0.49 11.82 5.72
CA ASN A 78 -0.37 11.51 6.86
C ASN A 78 0.42 11.57 8.18
N PHE A 79 1.65 11.04 8.19
CA PHE A 79 2.55 11.17 9.34
C PHE A 79 2.82 12.64 9.68
N GLU A 80 3.16 13.46 8.69
CA GLU A 80 3.47 14.88 8.88
C GLU A 80 2.30 15.65 9.51
N LYS A 81 1.08 15.38 9.05
CA LYS A 81 -0.14 15.94 9.65
C LYS A 81 -0.28 15.54 11.11
N ILE A 82 -0.28 14.24 11.41
CA ILE A 82 -0.46 13.72 12.78
C ILE A 82 0.65 14.24 13.70
N PHE A 83 1.90 14.21 13.24
CA PHE A 83 3.04 14.67 14.03
C PHE A 83 2.91 16.16 14.35
N ASN A 84 2.51 17.00 13.40
CA ASN A 84 2.37 18.43 13.64
C ASN A 84 1.18 18.75 14.57
N ASP A 85 0.09 18.00 14.46
CA ASP A 85 -1.12 18.19 15.28
C ASP A 85 -0.91 17.70 16.72
N GLU A 86 -0.20 16.59 16.92
CA GLU A 86 -0.09 15.87 18.20
C GLU A 86 1.36 15.81 18.76
N MET A 87 2.27 16.66 18.27
CA MET A 87 3.71 16.61 18.59
C MET A 87 3.99 16.55 20.10
N VAL A 88 3.23 17.33 20.87
CA VAL A 88 3.49 17.54 22.31
C VAL A 88 3.16 16.29 23.11
N GLN A 89 2.11 15.58 22.70
CA GLN A 89 1.67 14.34 23.32
C GLN A 89 2.46 13.14 22.78
N ALA A 90 2.83 13.18 21.49
CA ALA A 90 3.49 12.08 20.80
C ALA A 90 4.96 11.88 21.19
N VAL A 91 5.69 12.95 21.48
CA VAL A 91 7.14 12.87 21.74
C VAL A 91 7.40 12.55 23.20
N ASP A 92 7.99 11.38 23.44
CA ASP A 92 8.32 10.90 24.78
C ASP A 92 9.69 11.40 25.21
N TYR A 93 9.71 12.21 26.28
CA TYR A 93 10.94 12.75 26.88
C TYR A 93 11.42 11.94 28.09
N SER A 94 10.67 10.94 28.56
CA SER A 94 10.89 10.25 29.83
C SER A 94 12.33 9.74 30.00
N SER A 95 12.82 8.92 29.06
CA SER A 95 14.19 8.36 29.11
C SER A 95 15.27 9.45 29.07
N PHE A 96 15.02 10.55 28.37
CA PHE A 96 15.98 11.67 28.30
C PHE A 96 16.00 12.49 29.60
N LEU A 97 14.85 12.75 30.22
CA LEU A 97 14.76 13.48 31.48
C LEU A 97 15.33 12.67 32.64
N TYR A 98 15.07 11.36 32.67
CA TYR A 98 15.69 10.44 33.62
C TYR A 98 17.22 10.55 33.57
N HIS A 99 17.78 10.58 32.35
CA HIS A 99 19.22 10.77 32.18
C HIS A 99 19.74 12.13 32.69
N LEU A 100 18.92 13.18 32.63
CA LEU A 100 19.27 14.51 33.13
C LEU A 100 19.17 14.65 34.66
N GLN A 101 18.75 13.60 35.38
CA GLN A 101 18.48 13.65 36.83
C GLN A 101 17.46 14.73 37.22
N GLY A 102 16.46 14.96 36.35
CA GLY A 102 15.36 15.89 36.62
C GLY A 102 14.48 15.44 37.78
N ASP A 103 13.91 16.40 38.51
CA ASP A 103 12.99 16.16 39.63
C ASP A 103 11.58 15.93 39.07
N TYR A 104 11.04 14.72 39.23
CA TYR A 104 9.82 14.22 38.56
C TYR A 104 8.54 15.03 38.85
N ASP A 105 8.54 15.85 39.90
CA ASP A 105 7.32 16.44 40.48
C ASP A 105 6.93 17.82 39.89
N GLU A 106 7.71 18.43 38.98
CA GLU A 106 7.39 19.71 38.30
C GLU A 106 7.29 19.62 36.75
N GLU A 107 7.08 18.43 36.18
CA GLU A 107 7.57 18.15 34.81
C GLU A 107 6.60 18.37 33.63
N ASP A 108 5.27 18.25 33.75
CA ASP A 108 4.42 18.24 32.53
C ASP A 108 4.44 19.56 31.74
N LYS A 109 4.19 20.70 32.39
CA LYS A 109 4.17 22.01 31.70
C LYS A 109 5.56 22.41 31.19
N ASN A 110 6.61 22.05 31.93
CA ASN A 110 7.98 22.34 31.55
C ASN A 110 8.40 21.49 30.34
N ASN A 111 7.95 20.23 30.29
CA ASN A 111 8.15 19.33 29.15
C ASN A 111 7.43 19.84 27.91
N GLU A 112 6.17 20.25 28.01
CA GLU A 112 5.46 20.84 26.87
C GLU A 112 6.19 22.07 26.30
N ILE A 113 6.64 22.97 27.17
CA ILE A 113 7.38 24.18 26.76
C ILE A 113 8.68 23.79 26.06
N ARG A 114 9.38 22.78 26.60
CA ARG A 114 10.63 22.27 26.05
C ARG A 114 10.42 21.63 24.67
N ILE A 115 9.40 20.77 24.53
CA ILE A 115 9.02 20.16 23.24
C ILE A 115 8.71 21.24 22.22
N LYS A 116 7.81 22.18 22.53
CA LYS A 116 7.41 23.29 21.63
C LYS A 116 8.60 24.16 21.21
N LYS A 117 9.60 24.32 22.07
CA LYS A 117 10.81 25.11 21.79
C LYS A 117 11.82 24.35 20.92
N ASN A 118 12.03 23.07 21.20
CA ASN A 118 13.18 22.35 20.69
C ASN A 118 12.84 21.36 19.56
N VAL A 119 11.61 20.86 19.50
CA VAL A 119 11.16 19.88 18.52
C VAL A 119 10.46 20.56 17.34
N SER A 120 10.76 20.08 16.15
CA SER A 120 9.96 20.31 14.95
C SER A 120 10.13 19.11 14.03
N LEU A 121 9.17 18.88 13.14
CA LEU A 121 9.22 17.74 12.21
C LEU A 121 10.55 17.68 11.43
N LYS A 122 11.06 18.83 10.98
CA LYS A 122 12.35 18.92 10.28
C LYS A 122 13.52 18.48 11.16
N LYS A 123 13.56 18.94 12.42
CA LYS A 123 14.61 18.55 13.37
C LYS A 123 14.51 17.06 13.71
N TRP A 124 13.29 16.55 13.88
CA TRP A 124 13.02 15.13 14.13
C TRP A 124 13.48 14.24 12.99
N LYS A 125 13.07 14.56 11.74
CA LYS A 125 13.52 13.87 10.53
C LYS A 125 15.05 13.86 10.40
N ASN A 126 15.72 14.96 10.73
CA ASN A 126 17.20 15.01 10.71
C ASN A 126 17.85 14.12 11.79
N ALA A 127 17.28 14.10 13.00
CA ALA A 127 17.75 13.24 14.09
C ALA A 127 17.56 11.75 13.75
N MET A 128 16.37 11.37 13.27
CA MET A 128 16.06 10.03 12.76
C MET A 128 17.04 9.61 11.67
N LYS A 129 17.26 10.46 10.66
CA LYS A 129 18.19 10.16 9.56
C LYS A 129 19.58 9.79 10.09
N LYS A 130 20.09 10.57 11.04
CA LYS A 130 21.42 10.39 11.61
C LYS A 130 21.53 9.09 12.40
N ILE A 131 20.54 8.81 13.24
CA ILE A 131 20.49 7.59 14.06
C ILE A 131 20.33 6.35 13.17
N VAL A 132 19.36 6.35 12.25
CA VAL A 132 19.14 5.23 11.33
C VAL A 132 20.37 4.98 10.45
N SER A 133 21.05 6.04 9.97
CA SER A 133 22.29 5.88 9.20
C SER A 133 23.40 5.23 10.02
N TYR A 134 23.49 5.55 11.31
CA TYR A 134 24.43 4.89 12.22
C TYR A 134 24.06 3.42 12.42
N GLU A 135 22.78 3.12 12.68
CA GLU A 135 22.34 1.74 12.96
C GLU A 135 22.45 0.84 11.74
N LEU A 136 22.21 1.36 10.53
CA LEU A 136 22.46 0.64 9.29
C LEU A 136 23.92 0.21 9.14
N ALA A 137 24.86 1.03 9.61
CA ALA A 137 26.30 0.78 9.49
C ALA A 137 26.84 -0.07 10.63
N ASN A 138 26.33 0.11 11.86
CA ASN A 138 26.97 -0.42 13.08
C ASN A 138 26.08 -1.37 13.90
N GLY A 139 24.81 -1.54 13.52
CA GLY A 139 23.80 -2.23 14.31
C GLY A 139 23.02 -1.28 15.23
N ASN A 140 21.90 -1.77 15.77
CA ASN A 140 21.04 -0.99 16.66
C ASN A 140 21.81 -0.41 17.86
N ILE A 141 21.38 0.76 18.33
CA ILE A 141 21.94 1.37 19.53
C ILE A 141 21.76 0.40 20.71
N GLN A 142 22.87 0.08 21.37
CA GLN A 142 22.92 -0.81 22.53
C GLN A 142 22.88 0.00 23.82
N PHE A 143 22.48 -0.63 24.93
CA PHE A 143 22.53 -0.04 26.28
C PHE A 143 23.91 0.58 26.61
N GLY A 144 25.01 -0.02 26.13
CA GLY A 144 26.37 0.49 26.35
C GLY A 144 26.82 1.67 25.46
N GLY A 145 26.06 2.03 24.42
CA GLY A 145 26.48 3.00 23.40
C GLY A 145 26.69 4.42 23.94
N THR A 146 27.58 5.18 23.29
CA THR A 146 27.91 6.57 23.66
C THR A 146 27.43 7.59 22.65
N LEU A 147 27.08 8.80 23.12
CA LEU A 147 26.63 9.90 22.24
C LEU A 147 27.66 10.28 21.16
N SER A 148 28.96 10.11 21.46
CA SER A 148 30.07 10.40 20.55
C SER A 148 30.08 9.50 19.32
N GLU A 149 29.67 8.24 19.45
CA GLU A 149 29.66 7.27 18.35
C GLU A 149 28.68 7.68 17.25
N VAL A 150 27.53 8.26 17.64
CA VAL A 150 26.46 8.68 16.74
C VAL A 150 26.53 10.19 16.44
N ASN A 151 27.56 10.89 16.95
CA ASN A 151 27.75 12.33 16.86
C ASN A 151 26.55 13.14 17.39
N ILE A 152 25.81 12.66 18.39
CA ILE A 152 24.56 13.25 18.91
C ILE A 152 24.79 14.68 19.43
N THR A 153 24.09 15.67 18.87
CA THR A 153 24.28 17.09 19.22
C THR A 153 22.99 17.84 19.51
N THR A 154 21.90 17.51 18.82
CA THR A 154 20.62 18.23 18.99
C THR A 154 19.80 17.65 20.14
N GLU A 155 18.74 18.36 20.55
CA GLU A 155 17.83 17.83 21.56
C GLU A 155 17.04 16.64 21.03
N CYS A 156 16.55 16.68 19.79
CA CYS A 156 15.87 15.54 19.17
C CYS A 156 16.78 14.31 19.05
N ASP A 157 18.06 14.53 18.71
CA ASP A 157 19.05 13.45 18.68
C ASP A 157 19.13 12.74 20.05
N LYS A 158 19.21 13.51 21.15
CA LYS A 158 19.31 12.98 22.51
C LYS A 158 18.04 12.26 22.92
N VAL A 159 16.88 12.86 22.68
CA VAL A 159 15.57 12.27 23.02
C VAL A 159 15.42 10.89 22.39
N ILE A 160 15.67 10.77 21.08
CA ILE A 160 15.60 9.49 20.37
C ILE A 160 16.69 8.53 20.88
N PHE A 161 17.94 8.99 21.02
CA PHE A 161 19.05 8.15 21.46
C PHE A 161 18.82 7.52 22.84
N TYR A 162 18.37 8.30 23.81
CA TYR A 162 18.12 7.78 25.16
C TYR A 162 16.89 6.89 25.22
N SER A 163 15.85 7.15 24.43
CA SER A 163 14.72 6.23 24.26
C SER A 163 15.16 4.87 23.72
N LEU A 164 16.01 4.84 22.68
CA LEU A 164 16.50 3.58 22.10
C LEU A 164 17.44 2.80 23.04
N LYS A 165 18.10 3.49 23.97
CA LYS A 165 18.98 2.88 24.97
C LYS A 165 18.21 2.26 26.14
N ASP A 166 16.98 2.72 26.36
CA ASP A 166 16.13 2.35 27.48
C ASP A 166 15.31 1.11 27.10
N GLU A 167 15.70 -0.05 27.63
CA GLU A 167 15.02 -1.34 27.37
C GLU A 167 13.58 -1.36 27.90
N ASP A 168 13.25 -0.48 28.85
CA ASP A 168 11.91 -0.36 29.45
C ASP A 168 11.07 0.72 28.76
N SER A 169 11.56 1.38 27.70
CA SER A 169 10.81 2.43 27.01
C SER A 169 9.59 1.85 26.29
N GLU A 170 8.41 2.40 26.59
CA GLU A 170 7.17 2.08 25.87
C GLU A 170 7.06 2.81 24.52
N SER A 171 7.97 3.74 24.25
CA SER A 171 8.03 4.52 23.01
C SER A 171 8.86 3.83 21.93
N PHE A 172 8.59 4.13 20.66
CA PHE A 172 9.40 3.64 19.54
C PHE A 172 10.07 4.80 18.81
N TYR A 173 11.41 4.87 18.88
CA TYR A 173 12.19 6.07 18.52
C TYR A 173 11.66 7.33 19.22
N ALA A 174 11.40 7.26 20.53
CA ALA A 174 10.82 8.33 21.35
C ALA A 174 9.46 8.86 20.87
N LEU A 175 8.71 8.06 20.09
CA LEU A 175 7.33 8.36 19.71
C LEU A 175 6.38 7.38 20.38
N ASN A 176 5.36 7.91 21.04
CA ASN A 176 4.32 7.11 21.69
C ASN A 176 3.45 6.38 20.62
N PRO A 177 3.45 5.03 20.58
CA PRO A 177 2.71 4.24 19.61
C PRO A 177 1.19 4.40 19.66
N GLU A 178 0.63 4.84 20.79
CA GLU A 178 -0.80 5.11 20.95
C GLU A 178 -1.26 6.36 20.19
N ILE A 179 -0.34 7.30 19.97
CA ILE A 179 -0.60 8.58 19.29
C ILE A 179 -0.09 8.53 17.86
N ILE A 180 1.17 8.12 17.69
CA ILE A 180 1.79 7.88 16.37
C ILE A 180 1.98 6.39 16.21
N ASN A 181 1.10 5.77 15.43
CA ASN A 181 1.17 4.35 15.15
C ASN A 181 2.58 3.94 14.69
N TYR A 182 3.13 2.88 15.28
CA TYR A 182 4.49 2.37 15.01
C TYR A 182 4.78 2.15 13.52
N LYS A 183 3.76 1.89 12.69
CA LYS A 183 3.91 1.77 11.23
C LYS A 183 4.47 3.03 10.58
N TYR A 184 4.17 4.21 11.11
CA TYR A 184 4.78 5.47 10.66
C TYR A 184 6.25 5.58 11.03
N VAL A 185 6.64 5.04 12.19
CA VAL A 185 8.05 5.00 12.60
C VAL A 185 8.84 4.09 11.66
N TYR A 186 8.32 2.89 11.34
CA TYR A 186 8.91 2.04 10.30
C TYR A 186 8.99 2.75 8.95
N ARG A 187 7.92 3.43 8.52
CA ARG A 187 7.93 4.22 7.27
C ARG A 187 9.05 5.27 7.26
N LEU A 188 9.29 5.95 8.38
CA LEU A 188 10.38 6.93 8.52
C LEU A 188 11.76 6.28 8.46
N ILE A 189 11.97 5.16 9.15
CA ILE A 189 13.23 4.41 9.10
C ILE A 189 13.55 4.05 7.65
N LEU A 190 12.57 3.47 6.94
CA LEU A 190 12.73 3.10 5.53
C LEU A 190 13.04 4.30 4.64
N GLU A 191 12.55 5.51 4.96
CA GLU A 191 12.85 6.72 4.18
C GLU A 191 14.35 7.03 4.12
N TYR A 192 15.10 6.65 5.15
CA TYR A 192 16.55 6.84 5.21
C TYR A 192 17.36 5.63 4.70
N CYS A 193 16.66 4.61 4.22
CA CYS A 193 17.22 3.43 3.59
C CYS A 193 17.19 3.57 2.05
N ALA A 194 18.26 3.14 1.37
CA ALA A 194 18.28 3.03 -0.09
C ALA A 194 17.24 1.99 -0.56
N ASN A 195 16.56 2.31 -1.67
CA ASN A 195 15.38 1.59 -2.14
C ASN A 195 15.65 0.13 -2.56
N ASP A 196 16.88 -0.17 -2.97
CA ASP A 196 17.36 -1.45 -3.45
C ASP A 196 17.91 -2.36 -2.33
N MET A 197 18.10 -1.84 -1.11
CA MET A 197 18.48 -2.68 0.02
C MET A 197 17.42 -3.75 0.29
N GLU A 198 17.90 -4.95 0.65
CA GLU A 198 17.03 -6.05 1.03
C GLU A 198 16.53 -5.87 2.47
N ILE A 199 15.28 -6.25 2.68
CA ILE A 199 14.73 -6.52 4.02
C ILE A 199 14.59 -8.03 4.12
N ILE A 200 15.17 -8.63 5.16
CA ILE A 200 15.26 -10.08 5.31
C ILE A 200 14.68 -10.49 6.67
N LEU A 201 13.94 -11.59 6.70
CA LEU A 201 13.56 -12.30 7.91
C LEU A 201 13.91 -13.76 7.73
N ASP A 202 14.98 -14.23 8.37
CA ASP A 202 15.31 -15.65 8.45
C ASP A 202 14.74 -16.21 9.75
N PHE A 203 13.89 -17.23 9.63
CA PHE A 203 13.21 -17.85 10.76
C PHE A 203 13.40 -19.37 10.75
N SER A 204 14.43 -19.85 10.04
CA SER A 204 14.77 -21.27 9.94
C SER A 204 15.06 -21.91 11.29
N ASN A 205 15.53 -21.12 12.24
CA ASN A 205 15.91 -21.56 13.58
C ASN A 205 14.72 -21.70 14.53
N LEU A 206 13.50 -21.27 14.17
CA LEU A 206 12.31 -21.38 15.04
C LEU A 206 11.71 -22.80 15.10
N ASP A 207 12.29 -23.75 14.37
CA ASP A 207 11.78 -25.11 14.22
C ASP A 207 11.91 -25.95 15.51
N ASN A 208 12.86 -25.64 16.41
CA ASN A 208 13.10 -26.48 17.59
C ASN A 208 12.30 -26.03 18.83
N TRP A 209 11.63 -24.88 18.79
CA TRP A 209 10.80 -24.43 19.90
C TRP A 209 9.44 -25.16 19.99
N ALA A 210 8.73 -25.24 18.87
CA ALA A 210 7.44 -25.94 18.77
C ALA A 210 7.12 -26.34 17.33
N ASP A 211 6.52 -27.51 17.15
CA ASP A 211 6.20 -28.13 15.85
C ASP A 211 5.32 -27.25 14.93
N ASP A 212 4.64 -26.23 15.47
CA ASP A 212 3.74 -25.35 14.72
C ASP A 212 4.30 -23.94 14.46
N CYS A 213 5.53 -23.64 14.89
CA CYS A 213 6.15 -22.33 14.69
C CYS A 213 6.35 -22.00 13.20
N ILE A 214 6.94 -22.91 12.44
CA ILE A 214 7.12 -22.74 10.99
C ILE A 214 5.75 -22.65 10.28
N PRO A 215 4.78 -23.57 10.46
CA PRO A 215 3.44 -23.41 9.90
C PRO A 215 2.78 -22.06 10.20
N LYS A 216 2.87 -21.55 11.44
CA LYS A 216 2.34 -20.23 11.81
C LYS A 216 3.08 -19.08 11.12
N ALA A 217 4.41 -19.19 11.00
CA ALA A 217 5.25 -18.22 10.27
C ALA A 217 4.91 -18.17 8.77
N LEU A 218 4.58 -19.31 8.17
CA LEU A 218 4.11 -19.39 6.79
C LEU A 218 2.73 -18.73 6.64
N ALA A 219 1.80 -19.00 7.56
CA ALA A 219 0.47 -18.38 7.58
C ALA A 219 0.46 -16.87 7.92
N ALA A 220 1.59 -16.32 8.39
CA ALA A 220 1.70 -14.93 8.82
C ALA A 220 1.41 -13.92 7.70
N THR A 221 1.70 -14.27 6.45
CA THR A 221 1.44 -13.44 5.27
C THR A 221 0.12 -13.77 4.55
N GLU A 222 -0.65 -14.73 5.06
CA GLU A 222 -1.94 -15.13 4.48
C GLU A 222 -3.12 -14.36 5.08
N ASN A 223 -3.04 -14.03 6.37
CA ASN A 223 -4.11 -13.39 7.13
C ASN A 223 -3.94 -11.86 7.23
N VAL A 224 -3.73 -11.21 6.08
CA VAL A 224 -3.55 -9.75 6.01
C VAL A 224 -4.91 -9.06 5.91
N SER A 225 -5.07 -7.94 6.63
CA SER A 225 -6.27 -7.10 6.49
C SER A 225 -6.30 -6.49 5.09
N LYS A 226 -7.41 -6.70 4.36
CA LYS A 226 -7.56 -6.27 2.98
C LYS A 226 -8.39 -5.00 2.84
N THR A 227 -8.00 -4.16 1.88
CA THR A 227 -8.85 -3.10 1.35
C THR A 227 -9.85 -3.72 0.37
N ILE A 228 -11.14 -3.49 0.60
CA ILE A 228 -12.22 -4.01 -0.23
C ILE A 228 -12.45 -3.05 -1.41
N VAL A 229 -12.25 -3.55 -2.62
CA VAL A 229 -12.43 -2.78 -3.87
C VAL A 229 -13.73 -3.21 -4.54
N LEU A 230 -14.61 -2.24 -4.80
CA LEU A 230 -15.84 -2.41 -5.54
C LEU A 230 -15.64 -1.83 -6.94
N VAL A 231 -15.87 -2.67 -7.94
CA VAL A 231 -15.81 -2.35 -9.37
C VAL A 231 -17.18 -2.59 -10.01
N GLU A 232 -17.40 -2.04 -11.20
CA GLU A 232 -18.71 -2.13 -11.87
C GLU A 232 -18.99 -3.53 -12.41
N GLY A 233 -18.03 -4.17 -13.09
CA GLY A 233 -18.22 -5.43 -13.77
C GLY A 233 -17.24 -6.53 -13.36
N SER A 234 -17.60 -7.78 -13.68
CA SER A 234 -16.70 -8.92 -13.54
C SER A 234 -15.47 -8.81 -14.43
N SER A 235 -15.61 -8.19 -15.62
CA SER A 235 -14.50 -7.92 -16.53
C SER A 235 -13.49 -6.97 -15.91
N ASP A 236 -13.94 -5.93 -15.22
CA ASP A 236 -13.09 -4.99 -14.49
C ASP A 236 -12.29 -5.71 -13.43
N LYS A 237 -12.97 -6.51 -12.60
CA LYS A 237 -12.33 -7.33 -11.58
C LYS A 237 -11.23 -8.19 -12.18
N ASP A 238 -11.55 -8.93 -13.23
CA ASP A 238 -10.63 -9.89 -13.85
C ASP A 238 -9.37 -9.22 -14.41
N ILE A 239 -9.55 -8.10 -15.12
CA ILE A 239 -8.44 -7.32 -15.70
C ILE A 239 -7.59 -6.69 -14.58
N LEU A 240 -8.21 -6.12 -13.55
CA LEU A 240 -7.51 -5.44 -12.46
C LEU A 240 -6.74 -6.41 -11.57
N GLU A 241 -7.32 -7.57 -11.23
CA GLU A 241 -6.63 -8.62 -10.47
C GLU A 241 -5.43 -9.16 -11.24
N PHE A 242 -5.62 -9.48 -12.52
CA PHE A 242 -4.51 -9.92 -13.38
C PHE A 242 -3.42 -8.85 -13.44
N ALA A 243 -3.76 -7.60 -13.80
CA ALA A 243 -2.78 -6.53 -13.94
C ALA A 243 -2.05 -6.23 -12.62
N MET A 244 -2.75 -6.26 -11.48
CA MET A 244 -2.15 -6.06 -10.16
C MET A 244 -1.18 -7.18 -9.80
N SER A 245 -1.52 -8.44 -10.11
CA SER A 245 -0.62 -9.59 -9.87
C SER A 245 0.70 -9.48 -10.63
N GLN A 246 0.70 -8.80 -11.78
CA GLN A 246 1.89 -8.65 -12.63
C GLN A 246 2.66 -7.36 -12.31
N LEU A 247 1.96 -6.23 -12.14
CA LEU A 247 2.58 -4.92 -11.95
C LEU A 247 2.96 -4.64 -10.49
N TYR A 248 2.14 -5.12 -9.55
CA TYR A 248 2.30 -4.91 -8.11
C TYR A 248 2.10 -6.23 -7.33
N PRO A 249 2.85 -7.31 -7.65
CA PRO A 249 2.68 -8.61 -7.00
C PRO A 249 2.79 -8.53 -5.48
N HIS A 250 3.62 -7.62 -5.00
CA HIS A 250 3.90 -7.37 -3.60
C HIS A 250 2.84 -6.54 -2.87
N LEU A 251 1.80 -6.08 -3.56
CA LEU A 251 0.64 -5.38 -2.96
C LEU A 251 -0.64 -6.20 -3.12
N SER A 252 -0.66 -7.20 -3.99
CA SER A 252 -1.86 -7.95 -4.37
C SER A 252 -2.62 -8.57 -3.20
N ASP A 253 -1.91 -9.02 -2.17
CA ASP A 253 -2.47 -9.59 -0.94
C ASP A 253 -3.20 -8.56 -0.05
N LEU A 254 -2.95 -7.26 -0.24
CA LEU A 254 -3.56 -6.16 0.51
C LEU A 254 -4.93 -5.74 -0.05
N PHE A 255 -5.32 -6.23 -1.22
CA PHE A 255 -6.58 -5.85 -1.88
C PHE A 255 -7.47 -7.06 -2.08
N TYR A 256 -8.77 -6.82 -1.94
CA TYR A 256 -9.81 -7.79 -2.25
C TYR A 256 -10.83 -7.14 -3.17
N PHE A 257 -10.86 -7.57 -4.42
CA PHE A 257 -11.89 -7.15 -5.37
C PHE A 257 -13.15 -7.97 -5.11
N MET A 258 -14.21 -7.27 -4.68
CA MET A 258 -15.37 -7.92 -4.12
C MET A 258 -16.06 -8.84 -5.15
N ASP A 259 -16.33 -10.09 -4.75
CA ASP A 259 -16.86 -11.11 -5.66
C ASP A 259 -18.25 -10.81 -6.22
N PHE A 260 -18.47 -11.20 -7.48
CA PHE A 260 -19.78 -11.17 -8.18
C PHE A 260 -20.55 -12.49 -8.06
N SER A 261 -19.88 -13.54 -7.60
CA SER A 261 -20.50 -14.83 -7.32
C SER A 261 -19.76 -15.53 -6.19
N ASP A 262 -20.48 -16.31 -5.39
CA ASP A 262 -19.86 -17.20 -4.41
C ASP A 262 -19.66 -18.62 -4.96
N GLU A 263 -18.84 -19.41 -4.26
CA GLU A 263 -18.57 -20.82 -4.60
C GLU A 263 -19.81 -21.72 -4.49
N SER A 264 -20.87 -21.24 -3.82
CA SER A 264 -22.15 -21.94 -3.64
C SER A 264 -23.18 -21.58 -4.71
N GLY A 265 -22.78 -20.81 -5.74
CA GLY A 265 -23.63 -20.45 -6.89
C GLY A 265 -24.51 -19.21 -6.69
N GLY A 266 -24.36 -18.49 -5.59
CA GLY A 266 -24.96 -17.18 -5.38
C GLY A 266 -24.42 -16.20 -6.42
N LYS A 267 -25.32 -15.51 -7.14
CA LYS A 267 -24.96 -14.46 -8.11
C LYS A 267 -25.38 -13.12 -7.56
N ARG A 268 -24.53 -12.12 -7.80
CA ARG A 268 -24.74 -10.74 -7.42
C ARG A 268 -24.83 -9.89 -8.67
N ASP A 269 -25.75 -8.93 -8.67
CA ASP A 269 -25.90 -7.99 -9.78
C ASP A 269 -24.66 -7.09 -9.89
N GLY A 270 -24.28 -6.73 -11.11
CA GLY A 270 -23.21 -5.77 -11.39
C GLY A 270 -23.72 -4.36 -11.70
N GLY A 271 -22.80 -3.49 -12.06
CA GLY A 271 -23.06 -2.12 -12.51
C GLY A 271 -23.00 -1.06 -11.40
N THR A 272 -23.08 0.19 -11.81
CA THR A 272 -22.95 1.37 -10.94
C THR A 272 -23.96 1.43 -9.81
N SER A 273 -25.24 1.18 -10.09
CA SER A 273 -26.32 1.21 -9.10
C SER A 273 -26.06 0.25 -7.93
N TYR A 274 -25.42 -0.87 -8.23
CA TYR A 274 -25.09 -1.90 -7.29
C TYR A 274 -23.91 -1.46 -6.38
N VAL A 275 -22.84 -0.91 -6.97
CA VAL A 275 -21.71 -0.33 -6.21
C VAL A 275 -22.20 0.73 -5.23
N ILE A 276 -23.09 1.62 -5.67
CA ILE A 276 -23.71 2.67 -4.84
C ILE A 276 -24.45 2.06 -3.64
N LYS A 277 -25.32 1.07 -3.89
CA LYS A 277 -26.14 0.43 -2.83
C LYS A 277 -25.25 -0.17 -1.76
N ASN A 278 -24.22 -0.92 -2.16
CA ASN A 278 -23.31 -1.56 -1.21
C ASN A 278 -22.48 -0.58 -0.42
N LEU A 279 -21.92 0.43 -1.08
CA LEU A 279 -21.10 1.42 -0.41
C LEU A 279 -21.92 2.15 0.67
N LYS A 280 -23.18 2.48 0.38
CA LYS A 280 -24.13 3.02 1.37
C LYS A 280 -24.37 2.05 2.52
N THR A 281 -24.63 0.78 2.24
CA THR A 281 -24.82 -0.25 3.28
C THR A 281 -23.61 -0.32 4.20
N PHE A 282 -22.39 -0.35 3.67
CA PHE A 282 -21.16 -0.39 4.46
C PHE A 282 -20.95 0.88 5.29
N TYR A 283 -21.24 2.04 4.71
CA TYR A 283 -21.21 3.33 5.40
C TYR A 283 -22.18 3.36 6.60
N PHE A 284 -23.46 3.03 6.39
CA PHE A 284 -24.46 3.05 7.45
C PHE A 284 -24.23 1.98 8.52
N SER A 285 -23.54 0.89 8.17
CA SER A 285 -23.15 -0.18 9.10
C SER A 285 -21.91 0.15 9.93
N LYS A 286 -21.26 1.30 9.71
CA LYS A 286 -20.03 1.73 10.42
C LYS A 286 -18.91 0.69 10.42
N ILE A 287 -18.76 -0.02 9.31
CA ILE A 287 -17.69 -1.02 9.14
C ILE A 287 -16.33 -0.31 9.11
N ARG A 288 -15.34 -0.86 9.83
CA ARG A 288 -14.00 -0.27 9.99
C ARG A 288 -12.99 -0.67 8.90
N ALA A 289 -13.35 -1.59 8.00
CA ALA A 289 -12.50 -1.97 6.88
C ALA A 289 -12.29 -0.80 5.91
N ASN A 290 -11.20 -0.83 5.14
CA ASN A 290 -10.97 0.14 4.07
C ASN A 290 -11.77 -0.26 2.82
N PHE A 291 -12.47 0.71 2.23
CA PHE A 291 -13.30 0.53 1.04
C PHE A 291 -12.87 1.48 -0.07
N ILE A 292 -12.74 0.95 -1.28
CA ILE A 292 -12.58 1.73 -2.51
C ILE A 292 -13.75 1.39 -3.42
N ALA A 293 -14.59 2.36 -3.77
CA ALA A 293 -15.49 2.26 -4.90
C ALA A 293 -14.82 2.95 -6.09
N ILE A 294 -14.58 2.23 -7.18
CA ILE A 294 -14.00 2.79 -8.40
C ILE A 294 -14.93 2.56 -9.58
N PHE A 295 -15.17 3.63 -10.32
CA PHE A 295 -16.09 3.67 -11.45
C PHE A 295 -15.34 3.89 -12.76
N ASP A 296 -15.94 3.45 -13.87
CA ASP A 296 -15.47 3.71 -15.22
C ASP A 296 -15.36 5.22 -15.46
N ASN A 297 -14.37 5.65 -16.24
CA ASN A 297 -14.22 7.06 -16.65
C ASN A 297 -15.15 7.39 -17.83
N ASP A 298 -16.40 6.96 -17.70
CA ASP A 298 -17.49 7.20 -18.64
C ASP A 298 -18.57 8.08 -17.99
N ALA A 299 -19.63 8.38 -18.75
CA ALA A 299 -20.70 9.25 -18.25
C ALA A 299 -21.50 8.61 -17.09
N GLU A 300 -21.64 7.29 -17.05
CA GLU A 300 -22.42 6.56 -16.04
C GLU A 300 -21.66 6.43 -14.72
N GLY A 301 -20.38 6.06 -14.79
CA GLY A 301 -19.46 6.01 -13.66
C GLY A 301 -19.24 7.38 -13.04
N TYR A 302 -19.04 8.42 -13.87
CA TYR A 302 -18.91 9.79 -13.39
C TYR A 302 -20.20 10.30 -12.71
N SER A 303 -21.36 10.04 -13.31
CA SER A 303 -22.67 10.35 -12.71
C SER A 303 -22.83 9.69 -11.34
N SER A 304 -22.46 8.41 -11.24
CA SER A 304 -22.58 7.59 -10.03
C SER A 304 -21.67 8.08 -8.91
N LYS A 305 -20.42 8.41 -9.23
CA LYS A 305 -19.50 9.07 -8.31
C LYS A 305 -20.08 10.40 -7.79
N CYS A 306 -20.60 11.25 -8.68
CA CYS A 306 -21.18 12.52 -8.28
C CYS A 306 -22.44 12.35 -7.40
N SER A 307 -23.32 11.39 -7.71
CA SER A 307 -24.48 11.07 -6.88
C SER A 307 -24.06 10.71 -5.45
N LEU A 308 -23.08 9.80 -5.28
CA LEU A 308 -22.59 9.43 -3.94
C LEU A 308 -22.02 10.61 -3.16
N LEU A 309 -21.23 11.47 -3.80
CA LEU A 309 -20.61 12.64 -3.17
C LEU A 309 -21.63 13.75 -2.85
N ASN A 310 -22.68 13.89 -3.65
CA ASN A 310 -23.74 14.86 -3.41
C ASN A 310 -24.69 14.40 -2.29
N GLU A 311 -24.96 13.10 -2.19
CA GLU A 311 -25.85 12.53 -1.16
C GLU A 311 -25.18 12.41 0.22
N ILE A 312 -23.92 12.01 0.26
CA ILE A 312 -23.14 11.89 1.51
C ILE A 312 -21.97 12.86 1.43
N LYS A 313 -22.08 13.97 2.17
CA LYS A 313 -21.10 15.06 2.15
C LYS A 313 -19.79 14.70 2.85
N ASN A 314 -19.87 13.91 3.93
CA ASN A 314 -18.73 13.61 4.81
C ASN A 314 -18.49 12.10 4.84
N TRP A 315 -17.71 11.62 3.87
CA TRP A 315 -17.27 10.23 3.86
C TRP A 315 -16.18 9.99 4.92
N PRO A 316 -16.20 8.86 5.65
CA PRO A 316 -15.16 8.54 6.61
C PRO A 316 -13.81 8.28 5.93
N ALA A 317 -12.71 8.47 6.66
CA ALA A 317 -11.35 8.32 6.13
C ALA A 317 -11.02 6.92 5.59
N ASN A 318 -11.79 5.88 5.97
CA ASN A 318 -11.64 4.51 5.44
C ASN A 318 -12.43 4.27 4.14
N PHE A 319 -13.09 5.27 3.56
CA PHE A 319 -13.79 5.16 2.26
C PHE A 319 -13.09 6.00 1.19
N ARG A 320 -12.98 5.46 -0.02
CA ARG A 320 -12.53 6.18 -1.21
C ARG A 320 -13.51 5.97 -2.35
N ILE A 321 -13.82 7.04 -3.07
CA ILE A 321 -14.76 7.07 -4.20
C ILE A 321 -14.02 7.65 -5.39
N LEU A 322 -13.65 6.77 -6.31
CA LEU A 322 -12.72 7.03 -7.39
C LEU A 322 -13.40 6.89 -8.74
N LEU A 323 -12.77 7.50 -9.73
CA LEU A 323 -13.07 7.31 -11.15
C LEU A 323 -11.77 6.79 -11.76
N TYR A 324 -11.81 5.94 -12.80
CA TYR A 324 -10.59 5.65 -13.55
C TYR A 324 -9.92 6.96 -14.00
N PRO A 325 -8.58 7.02 -13.98
CA PRO A 325 -7.88 8.27 -14.15
C PRO A 325 -8.05 8.82 -15.56
N GLU A 326 -8.01 10.15 -15.69
CA GLU A 326 -7.92 10.77 -17.01
C GLU A 326 -6.56 10.42 -17.64
N ILE A 327 -6.59 10.07 -18.94
CA ILE A 327 -5.38 9.83 -19.71
C ILE A 327 -5.26 10.94 -20.76
N THR A 328 -4.08 11.55 -20.88
CA THR A 328 -3.86 12.69 -21.78
C THR A 328 -4.24 12.39 -23.24
N MET A 329 -4.01 11.16 -23.72
CA MET A 329 -4.40 10.76 -25.09
C MET A 329 -5.93 10.69 -25.28
N PHE A 330 -6.71 10.55 -24.20
CA PHE A 330 -8.16 10.48 -24.27
C PHE A 330 -8.82 11.84 -24.56
N HIS A 331 -8.09 12.96 -24.46
CA HIS A 331 -8.60 14.27 -24.90
C HIS A 331 -8.73 14.40 -26.43
N LYS A 332 -8.06 13.53 -27.19
CA LYS A 332 -8.11 13.50 -28.66
C LYS A 332 -8.13 12.06 -29.14
N TYR A 333 -9.10 11.29 -28.65
CA TYR A 333 -9.28 9.89 -29.02
C TYR A 333 -10.15 9.77 -30.27
N PRO A 334 -9.94 8.79 -31.17
CA PRO A 334 -10.82 8.60 -32.33
C PRO A 334 -12.23 8.24 -31.91
N THR A 335 -13.21 8.93 -32.50
CA THR A 335 -14.65 8.70 -32.28
C THR A 335 -15.38 8.62 -33.62
N ILE A 336 -16.48 7.88 -33.67
CA ILE A 336 -17.35 7.76 -34.83
C ILE A 336 -18.38 8.90 -34.77
N ALA A 337 -18.29 9.85 -35.69
CA ALA A 337 -19.31 10.85 -35.89
C ALA A 337 -20.58 10.21 -36.51
N PRO A 338 -21.77 10.84 -36.39
CA PRO A 338 -23.02 10.29 -36.95
C PRO A 338 -22.99 9.99 -38.45
N ASN A 339 -22.08 10.61 -39.20
CA ASN A 339 -21.87 10.35 -40.63
C ASN A 339 -20.85 9.23 -40.92
N GLY A 340 -20.43 8.48 -39.91
CA GLY A 340 -19.44 7.40 -39.99
C GLY A 340 -17.98 7.85 -40.06
N LYS A 341 -17.69 9.16 -40.07
CA LYS A 341 -16.31 9.65 -40.11
C LYS A 341 -15.65 9.48 -38.74
N ILE A 342 -14.37 9.10 -38.77
CA ILE A 342 -13.53 9.11 -37.57
C ILE A 342 -13.05 10.54 -37.31
N VAL A 343 -13.39 11.08 -36.15
CA VAL A 343 -12.96 12.42 -35.70
C VAL A 343 -12.38 12.35 -34.28
N PRO A 344 -11.34 13.13 -33.97
CA PRO A 344 -10.81 13.20 -32.61
C PRO A 344 -11.77 13.96 -31.70
N ASP A 345 -12.04 13.42 -30.51
CA ASP A 345 -12.83 14.08 -29.46
C ASP A 345 -12.28 13.70 -28.07
N ASP A 346 -12.71 14.42 -27.03
CA ASP A 346 -12.39 14.12 -25.64
C ASP A 346 -13.38 13.10 -25.07
N ILE A 347 -12.86 11.95 -24.67
CA ILE A 347 -13.65 10.83 -24.15
C ILE A 347 -13.59 10.68 -22.62
N ASN A 348 -12.78 11.50 -21.93
CA ASN A 348 -12.70 11.49 -20.47
C ASN A 348 -14.06 11.87 -19.86
N LYS A 349 -14.51 11.11 -18.85
CA LYS A 349 -15.82 11.19 -18.19
C LYS A 349 -17.01 10.93 -19.13
N LYS A 350 -16.75 10.39 -20.31
CA LYS A 350 -17.77 10.18 -21.35
C LYS A 350 -17.82 8.74 -21.84
N ALA A 351 -16.68 8.10 -22.09
CA ALA A 351 -16.64 6.77 -22.71
C ALA A 351 -15.45 5.87 -22.31
N ALA A 352 -14.67 6.23 -21.29
CA ALA A 352 -13.45 5.49 -20.96
C ALA A 352 -13.66 4.33 -19.97
N SER A 353 -14.01 3.14 -20.50
CA SER A 353 -14.12 1.88 -19.74
C SER A 353 -12.77 1.20 -19.51
N ILE A 354 -12.73 0.13 -18.70
CA ILE A 354 -11.50 -0.62 -18.37
C ILE A 354 -10.71 -1.10 -19.60
N GLU A 355 -11.40 -1.47 -20.68
CA GLU A 355 -10.77 -1.95 -21.91
C GLU A 355 -9.80 -0.93 -22.52
N LEU A 356 -10.07 0.36 -22.37
CA LEU A 356 -9.21 1.44 -22.89
C LEU A 356 -7.88 1.59 -22.16
N TYR A 357 -7.73 0.95 -20.99
CA TYR A 357 -6.49 0.96 -20.21
C TYR A 357 -5.59 -0.24 -20.53
N LEU A 358 -6.06 -1.18 -21.34
CA LEU A 358 -5.29 -2.33 -21.82
C LEU A 358 -4.17 -1.89 -22.79
N PRO A 359 -3.16 -2.76 -23.01
CA PRO A 359 -2.09 -2.51 -23.97
C PRO A 359 -2.57 -2.12 -25.38
N ASP A 360 -1.77 -1.28 -26.03
CA ASP A 360 -1.99 -0.85 -27.41
C ASP A 360 -2.14 -2.03 -28.39
N SER A 361 -1.48 -3.16 -28.12
CA SER A 361 -1.59 -4.40 -28.91
C SER A 361 -3.00 -5.01 -28.91
N ILE A 362 -3.83 -4.66 -27.92
CA ILE A 362 -5.20 -5.15 -27.78
C ILE A 362 -6.19 -4.13 -28.36
N ILE A 363 -5.97 -2.84 -28.09
CA ILE A 363 -6.91 -1.76 -28.45
C ILE A 363 -6.61 -1.08 -29.80
N LYS A 364 -5.68 -1.64 -30.58
CA LYS A 364 -5.36 -1.19 -31.95
C LYS A 364 -5.54 -2.31 -32.96
N THR A 365 -5.82 -1.89 -34.19
CA THR A 365 -5.69 -2.72 -35.39
C THR A 365 -5.05 -1.91 -36.52
N GLY A 366 -4.09 -2.51 -37.23
CA GLY A 366 -3.38 -1.83 -38.33
C GLY A 366 -2.72 -0.49 -37.93
N GLY A 367 -2.29 -0.36 -36.68
CA GLY A 367 -1.71 0.87 -36.12
C GLY A 367 -2.71 1.94 -35.67
N ASN A 368 -4.00 1.75 -35.91
CA ASN A 368 -5.06 2.68 -35.52
C ASN A 368 -5.80 2.19 -34.28
N TYR A 369 -6.14 3.10 -33.37
CA TYR A 369 -6.99 2.80 -32.21
C TYR A 369 -8.42 2.48 -32.64
N TYR A 370 -9.04 1.53 -31.95
CA TYR A 370 -10.49 1.31 -32.09
C TYR A 370 -11.24 2.56 -31.63
N PRO A 371 -12.20 3.07 -32.42
CA PRO A 371 -12.86 4.32 -32.09
C PRO A 371 -13.94 4.15 -31.01
N ILE A 372 -14.35 5.25 -30.39
CA ILE A 372 -15.57 5.33 -29.57
C ILE A 372 -16.79 5.57 -30.46
N GLU A 373 -17.86 4.83 -30.21
CA GLU A 373 -19.19 5.09 -30.77
C GLU A 373 -20.07 5.80 -29.74
N TRP A 374 -20.64 6.96 -30.11
CA TRP A 374 -21.52 7.73 -29.23
C TRP A 374 -22.94 7.16 -29.25
N GLU A 375 -23.45 6.70 -28.11
CA GLU A 375 -24.75 6.01 -28.03
C GLU A 375 -25.87 6.92 -27.51
N SER A 376 -25.58 7.77 -26.53
CA SER A 376 -26.60 8.58 -25.88
C SER A 376 -26.06 9.86 -25.27
N ARG A 377 -26.96 10.74 -24.83
CA ARG A 377 -26.64 11.95 -24.08
C ARG A 377 -27.29 11.89 -22.71
N LYS A 378 -26.50 12.08 -21.66
CA LYS A 378 -26.92 12.06 -20.25
C LYS A 378 -26.88 13.45 -19.65
N ARG A 379 -27.82 13.73 -18.75
CA ARG A 379 -27.80 14.90 -17.87
C ARG A 379 -27.34 14.46 -16.50
N ILE A 380 -26.28 15.05 -16.01
CA ILE A 380 -25.65 14.68 -14.74
C ILE A 380 -25.56 15.91 -13.86
N ARG A 381 -25.62 15.71 -12.53
CA ARG A 381 -25.30 16.76 -11.56
C ARG A 381 -23.90 16.51 -11.06
N ASN A 382 -22.98 17.43 -11.33
CA ASN A 382 -21.60 17.29 -10.88
C ASN A 382 -21.49 17.46 -9.35
N LYS A 383 -20.27 17.33 -8.81
CA LYS A 383 -19.98 17.45 -7.36
C LYS A 383 -20.37 18.79 -6.73
N ASN A 384 -20.62 19.82 -7.54
CA ASN A 384 -21.04 21.15 -7.10
C ASN A 384 -22.56 21.36 -7.28
N ASN A 385 -23.32 20.28 -7.51
CA ASN A 385 -24.76 20.30 -7.82
C ASN A 385 -25.13 21.11 -9.08
N VAL A 386 -24.20 21.28 -10.02
CA VAL A 386 -24.48 21.94 -11.31
C VAL A 386 -24.87 20.86 -12.34
N GLU A 387 -25.98 21.08 -13.05
CA GLU A 387 -26.42 20.19 -14.13
C GLU A 387 -25.60 20.43 -15.40
N GLU A 388 -25.01 19.37 -15.94
CA GLU A 388 -24.29 19.37 -17.20
C GLU A 388 -24.74 18.20 -18.07
N ALA A 389 -24.61 18.36 -19.38
CA ALA A 389 -25.00 17.33 -20.33
C ALA A 389 -23.76 16.75 -21.02
N LEU A 390 -23.55 15.45 -20.84
CA LEU A 390 -22.44 14.71 -21.40
C LEU A 390 -22.93 13.68 -22.41
N TYR A 391 -22.11 13.40 -23.42
CA TYR A 391 -22.31 12.23 -24.26
C TYR A 391 -21.78 10.99 -23.55
N GLN A 392 -22.45 9.86 -23.75
CA GLN A 392 -21.96 8.54 -23.39
C GLN A 392 -21.63 7.77 -24.65
N GLY A 393 -20.48 7.11 -24.66
CA GLY A 393 -20.06 6.24 -25.74
C GLY A 393 -19.42 4.96 -25.24
N VAL A 394 -19.20 4.05 -26.18
CA VAL A 394 -18.59 2.73 -25.94
C VAL A 394 -17.51 2.48 -26.97
N ILE A 395 -16.42 1.82 -26.57
CA ILE A 395 -15.37 1.41 -27.50
C ILE A 395 -15.91 0.38 -28.49
N SER A 396 -15.71 0.62 -29.78
CA SER A 396 -16.04 -0.35 -30.82
C SER A 396 -15.21 -1.63 -30.64
N TYR A 397 -15.73 -2.78 -31.08
CA TYR A 397 -15.06 -4.09 -30.98
C TYR A 397 -14.76 -4.55 -29.54
N LYS A 398 -15.59 -4.14 -28.57
CA LYS A 398 -15.43 -4.49 -27.15
C LYS A 398 -15.26 -5.99 -26.90
N ASP A 399 -16.04 -6.83 -27.59
CA ASP A 399 -15.96 -8.29 -27.42
C ASP A 399 -14.65 -8.89 -27.98
N ASP A 400 -14.14 -8.36 -29.09
CA ASP A 400 -12.82 -8.74 -29.65
C ASP A 400 -11.69 -8.35 -28.70
N ILE A 401 -11.77 -7.15 -28.10
CA ILE A 401 -10.81 -6.69 -27.09
C ILE A 401 -10.77 -7.64 -25.89
N LYS A 402 -11.94 -8.04 -25.37
CA LYS A 402 -12.03 -9.00 -24.26
C LYS A 402 -11.45 -10.35 -24.63
N HIS A 403 -11.76 -10.86 -25.82
CA HIS A 403 -11.22 -12.12 -26.30
C HIS A 403 -9.68 -12.08 -26.38
N LYS A 404 -9.12 -11.03 -26.98
CA LYS A 404 -7.66 -10.80 -27.07
C LYS A 404 -7.01 -10.71 -25.70
N PHE A 405 -7.65 -10.03 -24.75
CA PHE A 405 -7.16 -9.97 -23.36
C PHE A 405 -7.09 -11.38 -22.74
N HIS A 406 -8.16 -12.17 -22.82
CA HIS A 406 -8.17 -13.52 -22.26
C HIS A 406 -7.13 -14.43 -22.93
N GLU A 407 -6.96 -14.35 -24.25
CA GLU A 407 -5.92 -15.09 -24.96
C GLU A 407 -4.51 -14.72 -24.49
N MET A 408 -4.20 -13.43 -24.41
CA MET A 408 -2.91 -12.93 -23.93
C MET A 408 -2.67 -13.34 -22.47
N ARG A 409 -3.66 -13.16 -21.60
CA ARG A 409 -3.60 -13.58 -20.19
C ARG A 409 -3.27 -15.06 -20.07
N ASN A 410 -4.00 -15.92 -20.78
CA ASN A 410 -3.80 -17.37 -20.73
C ASN A 410 -2.39 -17.76 -21.21
N LYS A 411 -1.85 -17.09 -22.24
CA LYS A 411 -0.47 -17.32 -22.69
C LYS A 411 0.55 -16.93 -21.63
N ILE A 412 0.36 -15.79 -20.97
CA ILE A 412 1.24 -15.31 -19.90
C ILE A 412 1.20 -16.27 -18.70
N GLU A 413 0.00 -16.68 -18.26
CA GLU A 413 -0.17 -17.60 -17.13
C GLU A 413 0.42 -18.99 -17.40
N ARG A 414 0.41 -19.46 -18.65
CA ARG A 414 1.07 -20.71 -19.06
C ARG A 414 2.58 -20.57 -19.28
N GLY A 415 3.12 -19.36 -19.28
CA GLY A 415 4.53 -19.08 -19.58
C GLY A 415 4.89 -19.10 -21.08
N ASP A 416 3.88 -19.12 -21.97
CA ASP A 416 4.09 -19.05 -23.43
C ASP A 416 4.54 -17.66 -23.89
N GLU A 417 4.22 -16.63 -23.10
CA GLU A 417 4.49 -15.23 -23.39
C GLU A 417 4.97 -14.48 -22.13
N VAL A 418 5.96 -13.59 -22.28
CA VAL A 418 6.50 -12.81 -21.17
C VAL A 418 5.66 -11.55 -20.96
N PHE A 419 5.28 -11.27 -19.71
CA PHE A 419 4.60 -10.02 -19.36
C PHE A 419 5.53 -8.81 -19.56
N LYS A 420 5.08 -7.85 -20.37
CA LYS A 420 5.83 -6.63 -20.72
C LYS A 420 5.28 -5.41 -20.00
N THR A 421 5.83 -5.09 -18.84
CA THR A 421 5.39 -4.00 -17.97
C THR A 421 5.21 -2.66 -18.69
N GLU A 422 6.05 -2.33 -19.66
CA GLU A 422 6.02 -1.09 -20.42
C GLU A 422 4.77 -0.91 -21.29
N GLU A 423 4.16 -2.01 -21.76
CA GLU A 423 2.95 -1.98 -22.58
C GLU A 423 1.70 -1.62 -21.74
N TRP A 424 1.77 -1.82 -20.42
CA TRP A 424 0.66 -1.63 -19.47
C TRP A 424 0.64 -0.25 -18.80
N LYS A 425 1.28 0.76 -19.39
CA LYS A 425 1.43 2.11 -18.80
C LYS A 425 0.10 2.76 -18.35
N ASN A 426 -0.99 2.57 -19.10
CA ASN A 426 -2.28 3.16 -18.77
C ASN A 426 -2.95 2.40 -17.61
N MET A 427 -2.91 1.06 -17.64
CA MET A 427 -3.35 0.23 -16.53
C MET A 427 -2.54 0.49 -15.25
N LYS A 428 -1.24 0.69 -15.36
CA LYS A 428 -0.39 1.06 -14.22
C LYS A 428 -0.87 2.35 -13.56
N LYS A 429 -1.17 3.38 -14.35
CA LYS A 429 -1.76 4.64 -13.83
C LYS A 429 -3.10 4.40 -13.15
N LEU A 430 -3.94 3.53 -13.71
CA LEU A 430 -5.21 3.15 -13.09
C LEU A 430 -4.98 2.49 -11.74
N LEU A 431 -4.14 1.45 -11.70
CA LEU A 431 -3.80 0.74 -10.46
C LEU A 431 -3.20 1.67 -9.41
N GLU A 432 -2.34 2.63 -9.79
CA GLU A 432 -1.79 3.63 -8.87
C GLU A 432 -2.89 4.45 -8.16
N THR A 433 -4.03 4.68 -8.79
CA THR A 433 -5.18 5.33 -8.12
C THR A 433 -5.84 4.45 -7.07
N ILE A 434 -5.79 3.12 -7.24
CA ILE A 434 -6.31 2.12 -6.29
C ILE A 434 -5.29 1.89 -5.18
N VAL A 435 -4.05 1.54 -5.54
CA VAL A 435 -3.05 1.07 -4.56
C VAL A 435 -2.61 2.18 -3.62
N PHE A 436 -2.60 3.44 -4.05
CA PHE A 436 -2.22 4.58 -3.20
C PHE A 436 -3.40 5.46 -2.80
N ALA A 437 -4.64 4.94 -2.90
CA ALA A 437 -5.86 5.69 -2.62
C ALA A 437 -5.90 6.32 -1.21
N PHE A 438 -5.26 5.68 -0.22
CA PHE A 438 -5.25 6.13 1.17
C PHE A 438 -4.06 7.03 1.53
N ASN A 439 -3.11 7.23 0.62
CA ASN A 439 -1.97 8.13 0.81
C ASN A 439 -2.19 9.53 0.18
N ASN A 440 -3.09 9.61 -0.79
CA ASN A 440 -3.46 10.86 -1.44
C ASN A 440 -4.64 11.53 -0.71
N GLU A 441 -4.59 12.85 -0.55
CA GLU A 441 -5.76 13.64 -0.12
C GLU A 441 -6.85 13.59 -1.21
N GLN A 442 -8.12 13.57 -0.79
CA GLN A 442 -9.30 13.42 -1.66
C GLN A 442 -9.91 14.75 -2.09
#